data_AF-A0A3D2CNA0-F1
#
_entry.id   AF-A0A3D2CNA0-F1
#
_cell.length_a   1.000
_cell.length_b   1.000
_cell.length_c   1.000
_cell.angle_alpha   90.00
_cell.angle_beta   90.00
_cell.angle_gamma   90.00
#
_symmetry.space_group_name_H-M   'P 1'
#
loop_
_entity.id
_entity.type
_entity.pdbx_description
1 polymer ?
#
loop_
_entity_poly.entity_id
_entity_poly.type
_entity_poly.pdbx_seq_one_letter_code
_entity_poly.pdbx_strand_id
1 'polypeptide(L)'
;MVTEQTKKEKMRKTVNCSLMIAGLFFFLNPNYGVLDVLPDFIGAALLLLGFLHFADIDDRAQSAKKALLILAFVNAAKCVSILLLLDSEGTVWRLVFTFCFSIGEGALFAYGMAKFFDAIVYQSMRHDCHRFLSGFSTAKGMTVLIAVLKNFLALLPELTALSSEYGDVEAGGASSAEIAAFVFKALTFLNLLVVTIYGIGWFLYMVRYFRALRRERPFLATLGEQYEQEVGSRREVLTYNALKTAGILFFAGLIFALPLWLDGLDFLPDFVSGILMVLAVLRLYKLYPKKCRPALISGILYTVAATAEWVYALVFRNGMTIDYHAGYYRSVSTILARHPEKLGSYFGLVGVGIAKCILYAVFLCLICSVFLPIVEEHTGVAFELSSAESEEKKRKIQNDLRRRLNVLRGLSSAAAGGGIFFRCFRMFAEQMWVEYSEIVFALALFVGFLVFLNRLEEGIDNKYYLEK
;
A
#
# COMPACT_ATOMS: atom_id res chain seq x y z
N MET A 1 -13.27 -26.27 30.81
CA MET A 1 -12.70 -25.01 31.34
C MET A 1 -11.73 -24.44 30.31
N VAL A 2 -12.19 -23.51 29.47
CA VAL A 2 -11.30 -22.74 28.58
C VAL A 2 -10.51 -21.80 29.49
N THR A 3 -9.18 -21.91 29.51
CA THR A 3 -8.33 -21.15 30.41
C THR A 3 -8.49 -19.64 30.19
N GLU A 4 -8.45 -18.84 31.25
CA GLU A 4 -8.58 -17.38 31.20
C GLU A 4 -7.61 -16.71 30.19
N GLN A 5 -6.47 -17.37 29.94
CA GLN A 5 -5.50 -17.00 28.92
C GLN A 5 -6.03 -17.17 27.49
N THR A 6 -6.73 -18.26 27.16
CA THR A 6 -7.36 -18.44 25.84
C THR A 6 -8.48 -17.42 25.63
N LYS A 7 -9.24 -17.06 26.68
CA LYS A 7 -10.25 -16.00 26.60
C LYS A 7 -9.63 -14.61 26.39
N LYS A 8 -8.52 -14.30 27.08
CA LYS A 8 -7.73 -13.06 26.87
C LYS A 8 -7.10 -12.98 25.46
N GLU A 9 -6.64 -14.10 24.92
CA GLU A 9 -6.04 -14.17 23.59
C GLU A 9 -7.09 -14.06 22.47
N LYS A 10 -8.28 -14.62 22.68
CA LYS A 10 -9.47 -14.44 21.82
C LYS A 10 -9.99 -13.00 21.83
N MET A 11 -10.11 -12.36 23.00
CA MET A 11 -10.45 -10.93 23.14
C MET A 11 -9.47 -9.99 22.41
N ARG A 12 -8.19 -10.39 22.28
CA ARG A 12 -7.15 -9.58 21.64
C ARG A 12 -7.22 -9.61 20.11
N LYS A 13 -7.97 -10.56 19.52
CA LYS A 13 -8.01 -10.81 18.08
C LYS A 13 -9.13 -10.06 17.36
N THR A 14 -10.27 -9.76 18.00
CA THR A 14 -11.43 -9.14 17.34
C THR A 14 -11.32 -7.63 17.11
N VAL A 15 -10.89 -6.86 18.12
CA VAL A 15 -10.66 -5.41 17.98
C VAL A 15 -9.31 -5.05 18.56
N ASN A 16 -8.34 -4.76 17.69
CA ASN A 16 -6.98 -4.43 18.13
C ASN A 16 -6.82 -2.93 18.29
N CYS A 17 -7.29 -2.40 19.42
CA CYS A 17 -7.21 -0.98 19.76
C CYS A 17 -5.77 -0.42 19.70
N SER A 18 -4.74 -1.25 19.93
CA SER A 18 -3.34 -0.82 19.80
C SER A 18 -2.93 -0.54 18.36
N LEU A 19 -3.34 -1.37 17.40
CA LEU A 19 -3.11 -1.11 15.98
C LEU A 19 -3.87 0.13 15.52
N MET A 20 -5.08 0.33 16.04
CA MET A 20 -5.87 1.52 15.72
C MET A 20 -5.20 2.80 16.22
N ILE A 21 -4.72 2.80 17.46
CA ILE A 21 -3.95 3.92 18.02
C ILE A 21 -2.68 4.16 17.19
N ALA A 22 -1.96 3.10 16.82
CA ALA A 22 -0.78 3.24 15.97
C ALA A 22 -1.11 3.80 14.58
N GLY A 23 -2.27 3.44 14.00
CA GLY A 23 -2.73 3.98 12.73
C GLY A 23 -3.06 5.47 12.79
N LEU A 24 -3.74 5.92 13.86
CA LEU A 24 -4.08 7.33 14.07
C LEU A 24 -2.86 8.24 14.23
N PHE A 25 -1.71 7.69 14.64
CA PHE A 25 -0.47 8.44 14.76
C PHE A 25 0.03 8.96 13.42
N PHE A 26 -0.15 8.21 12.32
CA PHE A 26 0.27 8.66 10.99
C PHE A 26 -0.50 9.90 10.53
N PHE A 27 -1.80 9.94 10.81
CA PHE A 27 -2.67 11.09 10.49
C PHE A 27 -2.36 12.37 11.25
N LEU A 28 -1.48 12.34 12.27
CA LEU A 28 -1.05 13.52 13.03
C LEU A 28 -0.17 14.46 12.21
N ASN A 29 0.53 13.93 11.20
CA ASN A 29 1.52 14.68 10.47
C ASN A 29 0.90 15.80 9.61
N PRO A 30 1.44 17.03 9.61
CA PRO A 30 1.09 18.03 8.63
C PRO A 30 1.61 17.65 7.23
N ASN A 31 0.74 17.82 6.23
CA ASN A 31 1.11 17.61 4.83
C ASN A 31 1.77 18.88 4.27
N TYR A 32 2.85 18.73 3.50
CA TYR A 32 3.46 19.81 2.71
C TYR A 32 3.00 19.67 1.25
N GLY A 33 1.85 20.26 0.93
CA GLY A 33 1.18 20.03 -0.34
C GLY A 33 0.85 18.54 -0.52
N VAL A 34 1.42 17.93 -1.56
CA VAL A 34 1.30 16.48 -1.83
C VAL A 34 2.23 15.64 -0.95
N LEU A 35 3.32 16.22 -0.43
CA LEU A 35 4.28 15.50 0.41
C LEU A 35 3.69 15.16 1.77
N ASP A 36 3.58 13.87 2.04
CA ASP A 36 3.20 13.33 3.33
C ASP A 36 4.42 12.67 4.00
N VAL A 37 4.94 13.33 5.04
CA VAL A 37 6.15 12.92 5.76
C VAL A 37 5.93 11.60 6.51
N LEU A 38 4.72 11.37 7.03
CA LEU A 38 4.29 10.11 7.63
C LEU A 38 3.17 9.52 6.79
N PRO A 39 3.47 8.57 5.88
CA PRO A 39 2.50 8.16 4.88
C PRO A 39 1.17 7.67 5.48
N ASP A 40 0.11 8.44 5.26
CA ASP A 40 -1.22 8.19 5.81
C ASP A 40 -1.83 6.88 5.31
N PHE A 41 -1.36 6.34 4.18
CA PHE A 41 -1.78 5.02 3.72
C PHE A 41 -1.41 3.93 4.73
N ILE A 42 -0.27 4.07 5.43
CA ILE A 42 0.14 3.17 6.52
C ILE A 42 -0.83 3.33 7.69
N GLY A 43 -1.19 4.57 8.01
CA GLY A 43 -2.21 4.89 9.02
C GLY A 43 -3.56 4.21 8.74
N ALA A 44 -4.06 4.38 7.52
CA ALA A 44 -5.31 3.78 7.04
C ALA A 44 -5.24 2.25 7.07
N ALA A 45 -4.12 1.65 6.63
CA ALA A 45 -3.91 0.22 6.67
C ALA A 45 -3.91 -0.34 8.11
N LEU A 46 -3.25 0.34 9.05
CA LEU A 46 -3.22 -0.05 10.46
C LEU A 46 -4.61 0.06 11.12
N LEU A 47 -5.37 1.11 10.81
CA LEU A 47 -6.77 1.26 11.23
C LEU A 47 -7.62 0.09 10.70
N LEU A 48 -7.49 -0.23 9.42
CA LEU A 48 -8.21 -1.32 8.77
C LEU A 48 -7.85 -2.69 9.37
N LEU A 49 -6.56 -2.95 9.66
CA LEU A 49 -6.13 -4.17 10.33
C LEU A 49 -6.67 -4.27 11.76
N GLY A 50 -6.72 -3.16 12.49
CA GLY A 50 -7.28 -3.10 13.83
C GLY A 50 -8.78 -3.38 13.89
N PHE A 51 -9.49 -3.10 12.79
CA PHE A 51 -10.94 -3.19 12.67
C PHE A 51 -11.45 -4.39 11.85
N LEU A 52 -10.53 -5.16 11.23
CA LEU A 52 -10.87 -6.17 10.22
C LEU A 52 -11.90 -7.19 10.69
N HIS A 53 -11.74 -7.76 11.89
CA HIS A 53 -12.62 -8.80 12.40
C HIS A 53 -13.98 -8.23 12.85
N PHE A 54 -14.04 -6.96 13.21
CA PHE A 54 -15.29 -6.28 13.55
C PHE A 54 -16.15 -6.00 12.31
N ALA A 55 -15.50 -5.70 11.18
CA ALA A 55 -16.15 -5.53 9.89
C ALA A 55 -16.75 -6.82 9.31
N ASP A 56 -16.37 -7.98 9.83
CA ASP A 56 -16.95 -9.27 9.43
C ASP A 56 -18.22 -9.62 10.23
N ILE A 57 -18.52 -8.88 11.32
CA ILE A 57 -19.67 -9.10 12.21
C ILE A 57 -20.85 -8.16 11.87
N ASP A 58 -20.55 -6.94 11.40
CA ASP A 58 -21.57 -5.89 11.21
C ASP A 58 -21.44 -5.21 9.83
N ASP A 59 -22.56 -5.10 9.11
CA ASP A 59 -22.61 -4.49 7.78
C ASP A 59 -22.23 -3.00 7.79
N ARG A 60 -22.52 -2.30 8.91
CA ARG A 60 -22.11 -0.89 9.07
C ARG A 60 -20.59 -0.78 9.21
N ALA A 61 -19.98 -1.73 9.91
CA ALA A 61 -18.53 -1.85 9.97
C ALA A 61 -17.93 -2.24 8.61
N GLN A 62 -18.62 -3.05 7.81
CA GLN A 62 -18.19 -3.37 6.44
C GLN A 62 -18.13 -2.10 5.56
N SER A 63 -19.08 -1.17 5.74
CA SER A 63 -19.09 0.12 5.04
C SER A 63 -17.90 1.01 5.44
N ALA A 64 -17.55 1.04 6.72
CA ALA A 64 -16.35 1.73 7.21
C ALA A 64 -15.05 1.11 6.67
N LYS A 65 -14.97 -0.23 6.60
CA LYS A 65 -13.85 -0.96 6.00
C LYS A 65 -13.64 -0.57 4.54
N LYS A 66 -14.72 -0.51 3.74
CA LYS A 66 -14.63 -0.09 2.32
C LYS A 66 -14.10 1.33 2.19
N ALA A 67 -14.61 2.27 2.98
CA ALA A 67 -14.15 3.66 2.96
C ALA A 67 -12.67 3.80 3.35
N LEU A 68 -12.23 3.13 4.42
CA LEU A 68 -10.83 3.13 4.85
C LEU A 68 -9.89 2.45 3.85
N LEU A 69 -10.37 1.42 3.14
CA LEU A 69 -9.61 0.77 2.07
C LEU A 69 -9.42 1.72 0.88
N ILE A 70 -10.48 2.40 0.45
CA ILE A 70 -10.39 3.41 -0.63
C ILE A 70 -9.45 4.54 -0.20
N LEU A 71 -9.56 5.02 1.04
CA LEU A 71 -8.65 6.03 1.59
C LEU A 71 -7.19 5.58 1.54
N ALA A 72 -6.89 4.32 1.91
CA ALA A 72 -5.53 3.79 1.84
C ALA A 72 -4.98 3.83 0.40
N PHE A 73 -5.80 3.49 -0.60
CA PHE A 73 -5.40 3.58 -2.01
C PHE A 73 -5.22 5.03 -2.48
N VAL A 74 -6.11 5.95 -2.09
CA VAL A 74 -5.97 7.39 -2.43
C VAL A 74 -4.67 7.95 -1.84
N ASN A 75 -4.37 7.64 -0.58
CA ASN A 75 -3.14 8.10 0.07
C ASN A 75 -1.88 7.44 -0.50
N ALA A 76 -1.98 6.19 -0.96
CA ALA A 76 -0.90 5.54 -1.70
C ALA A 76 -0.67 6.23 -3.07
N ALA A 77 -1.74 6.55 -3.79
CA ALA A 77 -1.67 7.29 -5.05
C ALA A 77 -1.07 8.69 -4.87
N LYS A 78 -1.41 9.38 -3.78
CA LYS A 78 -0.80 10.67 -3.38
C LYS A 78 0.70 10.55 -3.15
N CYS A 79 1.15 9.49 -2.48
CA CYS A 79 2.59 9.26 -2.30
C CYS A 79 3.30 9.04 -3.64
N VAL A 80 2.67 8.33 -4.58
CA VAL A 80 3.20 8.11 -5.93
C VAL A 80 3.20 9.40 -6.76
N SER A 81 2.19 10.27 -6.62
CA SER A 81 2.10 11.50 -7.40
C SER A 81 3.19 12.52 -7.07
N ILE A 82 3.85 12.41 -5.92
CA ILE A 82 5.06 13.19 -5.63
C ILE A 82 6.12 12.96 -6.70
N LEU A 83 6.21 11.74 -7.25
CA LEU A 83 7.17 11.40 -8.30
C LEU A 83 6.84 12.06 -9.64
N LEU A 84 5.54 12.26 -9.93
CA LEU A 84 5.09 13.03 -11.11
C LEU A 84 5.42 14.52 -10.97
N LEU A 85 5.50 15.02 -9.74
CA LEU A 85 5.81 16.42 -9.43
C LEU A 85 7.31 16.72 -9.37
N LEU A 86 8.17 15.69 -9.33
CA LEU A 86 9.63 15.87 -9.40
C LEU A 86 10.10 16.27 -10.80
N ASP A 87 9.32 15.97 -11.84
CA ASP A 87 9.61 16.27 -13.25
C ASP A 87 8.83 17.48 -13.78
N SER A 88 7.75 17.90 -13.12
CA SER A 88 6.98 19.07 -13.54
C SER A 88 7.57 20.36 -12.98
N GLU A 89 8.06 21.26 -13.85
CA GLU A 89 8.36 22.66 -13.48
C GLU A 89 7.11 23.44 -13.00
N GLY A 90 5.92 22.88 -13.15
CA GLY A 90 4.65 23.55 -12.88
C GLY A 90 4.25 23.55 -11.39
N THR A 91 4.43 24.70 -10.73
CA THR A 91 3.72 25.06 -9.48
C THR A 91 2.20 24.81 -9.59
N VAL A 92 1.63 24.92 -10.79
CA VAL A 92 0.23 24.61 -11.14
C VAL A 92 -0.11 23.13 -10.94
N TRP A 93 0.74 22.18 -11.36
CA TRP A 93 0.47 20.76 -11.17
C TRP A 93 0.49 20.38 -9.69
N ARG A 94 1.44 20.94 -8.93
CA ARG A 94 1.50 20.73 -7.48
C ARG A 94 0.22 21.22 -6.79
N LEU A 95 -0.32 22.37 -7.22
CA LEU A 95 -1.60 22.87 -6.76
C LEU A 95 -2.76 21.94 -7.13
N VAL A 96 -2.86 21.50 -8.38
CA VAL A 96 -3.96 20.62 -8.86
C VAL A 96 -3.96 19.28 -8.10
N PHE A 97 -2.80 18.64 -7.98
CA PHE A 97 -2.70 17.38 -7.23
C PHE A 97 -3.02 17.60 -5.74
N THR A 98 -2.48 18.65 -5.13
CA THR A 98 -2.78 18.97 -3.73
C THR A 98 -4.28 19.20 -3.52
N PHE A 99 -4.95 19.91 -4.43
CA PHE A 99 -6.39 20.15 -4.38
C PHE A 99 -7.20 18.86 -4.47
N CYS A 100 -6.95 18.04 -5.51
CA CYS A 100 -7.66 16.78 -5.72
C CYS A 100 -7.50 15.82 -4.53
N PHE A 101 -6.27 15.65 -4.05
CA PHE A 101 -6.01 14.78 -2.90
C PHE A 101 -6.58 15.35 -1.60
N SER A 102 -6.48 16.66 -1.36
CA SER A 102 -7.01 17.27 -0.14
C SER A 102 -8.53 17.10 -0.01
N ILE A 103 -9.27 17.23 -1.12
CA ILE A 103 -10.71 16.99 -1.13
C ILE A 103 -11.02 15.50 -0.93
N GLY A 104 -10.37 14.64 -1.71
CA GLY A 104 -10.62 13.19 -1.67
C GLY A 104 -10.28 12.57 -0.32
N GLU A 105 -9.07 12.83 0.18
CA GLU A 105 -8.57 12.35 1.47
C GLU A 105 -9.44 12.84 2.63
N GLY A 106 -9.72 14.15 2.69
CA GLY A 106 -10.53 14.74 3.75
C GLY A 106 -11.95 14.16 3.80
N ALA A 107 -12.61 14.06 2.64
CA ALA A 107 -13.95 13.50 2.55
C ALA A 107 -14.00 12.01 2.92
N LEU A 108 -13.08 11.21 2.37
CA LEU A 108 -13.01 9.77 2.62
C LEU A 108 -12.63 9.45 4.07
N PHE A 109 -11.70 10.20 4.66
CA PHE A 109 -11.31 10.01 6.06
C PHE A 109 -12.44 10.39 7.01
N ALA A 110 -13.09 11.54 6.81
CA ALA A 110 -14.23 11.95 7.62
C ALA A 110 -15.40 10.95 7.50
N TYR A 111 -15.73 10.52 6.28
CA TYR A 111 -16.78 9.54 6.03
C TYR A 111 -16.45 8.17 6.64
N GLY A 112 -15.25 7.65 6.41
CA GLY A 112 -14.79 6.37 6.93
C GLY A 112 -14.79 6.33 8.46
N MET A 113 -14.28 7.39 9.10
CA MET A 113 -14.27 7.52 10.55
C MET A 113 -15.69 7.68 11.12
N ALA A 114 -16.57 8.44 10.48
CA ALA A 114 -17.96 8.56 10.91
C ALA A 114 -18.68 7.20 10.90
N LYS A 115 -18.55 6.41 9.82
CA LYS A 115 -19.12 5.06 9.75
C LYS A 115 -18.50 4.11 10.77
N PHE A 116 -17.20 4.20 10.98
CA PHE A 116 -16.48 3.43 11.98
C PHE A 116 -17.05 3.70 13.39
N PHE A 117 -17.22 4.97 13.72
CA PHE A 117 -17.79 5.43 14.97
C PHE A 117 -19.24 4.94 15.14
N ASP A 118 -20.07 5.09 14.11
CA ASP A 118 -21.48 4.67 14.15
C ASP A 118 -21.61 3.15 14.34
N ALA A 119 -20.71 2.34 13.77
CA ALA A 119 -20.70 0.89 13.94
C ALA A 119 -20.34 0.47 15.38
N ILE A 120 -19.38 1.14 16.01
CA ILE A 120 -19.05 0.92 17.42
C ILE A 120 -20.24 1.27 18.31
N VAL A 121 -20.88 2.42 18.08
CA VAL A 121 -22.03 2.85 18.89
C VAL A 121 -23.18 1.87 18.75
N TYR A 122 -23.52 1.47 17.53
CA TYR A 122 -24.58 0.50 17.27
C TYR A 122 -24.36 -0.81 18.04
N GLN A 123 -23.17 -1.40 17.94
CA GLN A 123 -22.85 -2.63 18.66
C GLN A 123 -22.83 -2.43 20.17
N SER A 124 -22.37 -1.28 20.65
CA SER A 124 -22.36 -0.98 22.09
C SER A 124 -23.77 -0.86 22.67
N MET A 125 -24.71 -0.29 21.92
CA MET A 125 -26.13 -0.23 22.30
C MET A 125 -26.80 -1.60 22.27
N ARG A 126 -26.44 -2.46 21.30
CA ARG A 126 -26.96 -3.82 21.21
C ARG A 126 -26.56 -4.71 22.39
N HIS A 127 -25.42 -4.42 23.02
CA HIS A 127 -24.84 -5.20 24.11
C HIS A 127 -24.87 -4.47 25.47
N ASP A 128 -25.71 -3.44 25.62
CA ASP A 128 -25.89 -2.64 26.85
C ASP A 128 -24.60 -2.07 27.46
N CYS A 129 -23.63 -1.73 26.61
CA CYS A 129 -22.31 -1.24 27.02
C CYS A 129 -22.18 0.27 26.77
N HIS A 130 -22.39 1.11 27.80
CA HIS A 130 -22.53 2.57 27.61
C HIS A 130 -21.37 3.45 28.09
N ARG A 131 -20.41 2.91 28.85
CA ARG A 131 -19.42 3.70 29.61
C ARG A 131 -18.51 4.61 28.77
N PHE A 132 -18.25 4.27 27.51
CA PHE A 132 -17.39 5.06 26.61
C PHE A 132 -18.17 5.98 25.66
N LEU A 133 -19.52 5.91 25.66
CA LEU A 133 -20.37 6.69 24.76
C LEU A 133 -20.34 8.19 25.06
N SER A 134 -20.06 8.60 26.29
CA SER A 134 -19.99 10.02 26.67
C SER A 134 -18.91 10.81 25.91
N GLY A 135 -17.82 10.14 25.51
CA GLY A 135 -16.73 10.75 24.75
C GLY A 135 -16.90 10.71 23.23
N PHE A 136 -17.98 10.09 22.74
CA PHE A 136 -18.19 9.77 21.33
C PHE A 136 -18.39 11.00 20.44
N SER A 137 -19.32 11.89 20.82
CA SER A 137 -19.66 13.07 20.02
C SER A 137 -18.43 13.97 19.84
N THR A 138 -17.66 14.16 20.90
CA THR A 138 -16.40 14.90 20.89
C THR A 138 -15.34 14.19 20.02
N ALA A 139 -15.19 12.86 20.13
CA ALA A 139 -14.26 12.10 19.29
C ALA A 139 -14.56 12.26 17.79
N LYS A 140 -15.85 12.11 17.42
CA LYS A 140 -16.34 12.27 16.05
C LYS A 140 -16.12 13.70 15.55
N GLY A 141 -16.50 14.70 16.35
CA GLY A 141 -16.33 16.12 16.02
C GLY A 141 -14.87 16.51 15.82
N MET A 142 -13.98 16.12 16.73
CA MET A 142 -12.54 16.40 16.59
C MET A 142 -11.92 15.69 15.38
N THR A 143 -12.38 14.49 15.05
CA THR A 143 -11.88 13.72 13.88
C THR A 143 -12.31 14.37 12.56
N VAL A 144 -13.54 14.88 12.48
CA VAL A 144 -13.99 15.65 11.30
C VAL A 144 -13.24 16.99 11.22
N LEU A 145 -13.07 17.68 12.34
CA LEU A 145 -12.34 18.94 12.39
C LEU A 145 -10.90 18.79 11.91
N ILE A 146 -10.16 17.78 12.39
CA ILE A 146 -8.78 17.56 11.95
C ILE A 146 -8.72 17.15 10.48
N ALA A 147 -9.68 16.34 9.99
CA ALA A 147 -9.77 15.96 8.59
C ALA A 147 -9.88 17.20 7.68
N VAL A 148 -10.73 18.16 8.07
CA VAL A 148 -10.91 19.41 7.32
C VAL A 148 -9.69 20.32 7.45
N LEU A 149 -9.22 20.58 8.68
CA LEU A 149 -8.09 21.47 8.94
C LEU A 149 -6.81 21.01 8.24
N LYS A 150 -6.46 19.72 8.37
CA LYS A 150 -5.24 19.14 7.78
C LYS A 150 -5.23 19.31 6.26
N ASN A 151 -6.34 19.00 5.60
CA ASN A 151 -6.43 19.04 4.14
C ASN A 151 -6.54 20.47 3.61
N PHE A 152 -7.31 21.34 4.27
CA PHE A 152 -7.44 22.73 3.87
C PHE A 152 -6.12 23.51 4.05
N LEU A 153 -5.44 23.33 5.18
CA LEU A 153 -4.17 24.01 5.45
C LEU A 153 -3.02 23.47 4.59
N ALA A 154 -3.09 22.23 4.10
CA ALA A 154 -2.14 21.70 3.13
C ALA A 154 -2.28 22.37 1.75
N LEU A 155 -3.50 22.74 1.36
CA LEU A 155 -3.80 23.45 0.11
C LEU A 155 -3.40 24.93 0.13
N LEU A 156 -3.51 25.57 1.29
CA LEU A 156 -3.40 27.02 1.44
C LEU A 156 -2.07 27.61 0.91
N PRO A 157 -0.89 27.03 1.19
CA PRO A 157 0.38 27.51 0.62
C PRO A 157 0.40 27.38 -0.91
N GLU A 158 -0.18 26.32 -1.46
CA GLU A 158 -0.16 26.05 -2.90
C GLU A 158 -0.99 27.05 -3.70
N LEU A 159 -1.98 27.71 -3.08
CA LEU A 159 -2.77 28.76 -3.74
C LEU A 159 -1.91 29.97 -4.13
N THR A 160 -0.74 30.16 -3.53
CA THR A 160 0.20 31.23 -3.93
C THR A 160 0.71 31.05 -5.37
N ALA A 161 0.67 29.83 -5.93
CA ALA A 161 1.00 29.58 -7.33
C ALA A 161 0.12 30.40 -8.30
N LEU A 162 -1.14 30.66 -7.92
CA LEU A 162 -2.05 31.50 -8.71
C LEU A 162 -1.63 32.97 -8.73
N SER A 163 -0.87 33.43 -7.74
CA SER A 163 -0.40 34.82 -7.65
C SER A 163 0.90 35.07 -8.41
N SER A 164 1.76 34.05 -8.54
CA SER A 164 3.04 34.16 -9.24
C SER A 164 2.89 34.21 -10.77
N GLU A 165 1.85 33.60 -11.32
CA GLU A 165 1.63 33.51 -12.78
C GLU A 165 1.05 34.82 -13.37
N TYR A 166 0.42 35.66 -12.54
CA TYR A 166 -0.12 36.97 -12.95
C TYR A 166 0.87 38.14 -12.78
N GLY A 167 2.08 37.89 -12.26
CA GLY A 167 3.05 38.92 -11.88
C GLY A 167 3.92 39.49 -13.01
N ASP A 168 3.83 38.94 -14.23
CA ASP A 168 4.78 39.24 -15.30
C ASP A 168 4.39 40.43 -16.21
N VAL A 169 3.25 41.08 -15.99
CA VAL A 169 2.78 42.04 -17.01
C VAL A 169 3.22 43.48 -16.82
N GLU A 170 3.44 44.07 -15.63
CA GLU A 170 3.65 45.55 -15.64
C GLU A 170 4.35 46.27 -14.47
N ALA A 171 4.86 45.62 -13.41
CA ALA A 171 5.55 46.36 -12.34
C ALA A 171 6.60 45.54 -11.56
N GLY A 172 7.90 45.80 -11.80
CA GLY A 172 8.99 45.51 -10.85
C GLY A 172 9.14 44.04 -10.40
N GLY A 173 9.41 43.13 -11.35
CA GLY A 173 9.35 41.67 -11.20
C GLY A 173 10.26 40.97 -10.18
N ALA A 174 11.00 41.67 -9.31
CA ALA A 174 11.74 41.04 -8.21
C ALA A 174 10.92 41.02 -6.90
N SER A 175 10.17 42.08 -6.60
CA SER A 175 9.46 42.21 -5.31
C SER A 175 8.23 41.32 -5.20
N SER A 176 7.52 41.06 -6.30
CA SER A 176 6.30 40.24 -6.31
C SER A 176 6.60 38.75 -6.07
N ALA A 177 7.65 38.23 -6.71
CA ALA A 177 8.10 36.85 -6.52
C ALA A 177 8.63 36.59 -5.11
N GLU A 178 9.37 37.56 -4.53
CA GLU A 178 9.86 37.49 -3.15
C GLU A 178 8.71 37.51 -2.13
N ILE A 179 7.68 38.34 -2.35
CA ILE A 179 6.48 38.38 -1.52
C ILE A 179 5.72 37.06 -1.62
N ALA A 180 5.51 36.51 -2.83
CA ALA A 180 4.84 35.23 -3.02
C ALA A 180 5.59 34.08 -2.33
N ALA A 181 6.93 34.05 -2.44
CA ALA A 181 7.78 33.08 -1.76
C ALA A 181 7.74 33.23 -0.23
N PHE A 182 7.70 34.46 0.29
CA PHE A 182 7.53 34.74 1.72
C PHE A 182 6.16 34.27 2.22
N VAL A 183 5.08 34.61 1.51
CA VAL A 183 3.71 34.19 1.84
C VAL A 183 3.59 32.68 1.79
N PHE A 184 4.14 32.01 0.77
CA PHE A 184 4.18 30.55 0.70
C PHE A 184 4.82 29.95 1.96
N LYS A 185 6.03 30.41 2.32
CA LYS A 185 6.74 29.93 3.53
C LYS A 185 5.96 30.20 4.83
N ALA A 186 5.36 31.39 4.94
CA ALA A 186 4.57 31.77 6.11
C ALA A 186 3.31 30.90 6.27
N LEU A 187 2.60 30.65 5.16
CA LEU A 187 1.42 29.77 5.15
C LEU A 187 1.80 28.30 5.39
N THR A 188 2.93 27.85 4.85
CA THR A 188 3.47 26.52 5.19
C THR A 188 3.75 26.42 6.69
N PHE A 189 4.43 27.41 7.26
CA PHE A 189 4.73 27.42 8.70
C PHE A 189 3.46 27.42 9.55
N LEU A 190 2.46 28.20 9.15
CA LEU A 190 1.15 28.22 9.80
C LEU A 190 0.44 26.86 9.73
N ASN A 191 0.45 26.21 8.55
CA ASN A 191 -0.07 24.85 8.38
C ASN A 191 0.62 23.87 9.33
N LEU A 192 1.96 23.82 9.31
CA LEU A 192 2.75 22.95 10.18
C LEU A 192 2.41 23.19 11.66
N LEU A 193 2.32 24.44 12.10
CA LEU A 193 2.04 24.80 13.49
C LEU A 193 0.61 24.42 13.91
N VAL A 194 -0.39 24.81 13.14
CA VAL A 194 -1.80 24.61 13.49
C VAL A 194 -2.16 23.13 13.44
N VAL A 195 -1.82 22.42 12.36
CA VAL A 195 -2.13 20.99 12.22
C VAL A 195 -1.41 20.17 13.28
N THR A 196 -0.16 20.50 13.64
CA THR A 196 0.54 19.78 14.71
C THR A 196 -0.13 19.98 16.07
N ILE A 197 -0.50 21.21 16.45
CA ILE A 197 -1.14 21.49 17.74
C ILE A 197 -2.50 20.78 17.85
N TYR A 198 -3.36 20.95 16.84
CA TYR A 198 -4.68 20.32 16.83
C TYR A 198 -4.58 18.79 16.65
N GLY A 199 -3.63 18.32 15.85
CA GLY A 199 -3.35 16.91 15.63
C GLY A 199 -2.90 16.19 16.90
N ILE A 200 -1.99 16.78 17.68
CA ILE A 200 -1.59 16.25 18.99
C ILE A 200 -2.79 16.22 19.95
N GLY A 201 -3.56 17.31 20.04
CA GLY A 201 -4.74 17.37 20.90
C GLY A 201 -5.78 16.30 20.57
N TRP A 202 -6.10 16.14 19.29
CA TRP A 202 -6.96 15.09 18.76
C TRP A 202 -6.42 13.69 19.03
N PHE A 203 -5.15 13.44 18.74
CA PHE A 203 -4.53 12.13 18.96
C PHE A 203 -4.55 11.73 20.45
N LEU A 204 -4.18 12.64 21.35
CA LEU A 204 -4.24 12.38 22.79
C LEU A 204 -5.66 12.07 23.27
N TYR A 205 -6.67 12.75 22.71
CA TYR A 205 -8.07 12.46 22.99
C TYR A 205 -8.48 11.08 22.47
N MET A 206 -8.14 10.76 21.22
CA MET A 206 -8.43 9.45 20.61
C MET A 206 -7.75 8.31 21.35
N VAL A 207 -6.52 8.50 21.80
CA VAL A 207 -5.81 7.54 22.64
C VAL A 207 -6.57 7.30 23.95
N ARG A 208 -7.09 8.34 24.60
CA ARG A 208 -7.94 8.19 25.80
C ARG A 208 -9.24 7.43 25.47
N TYR A 209 -9.89 7.78 24.37
CA TYR A 209 -11.12 7.11 23.90
C TYR A 209 -10.90 5.61 23.64
N PHE A 210 -9.88 5.24 22.86
CA PHE A 210 -9.57 3.83 22.58
C PHE A 210 -9.08 3.06 23.80
N ARG A 211 -8.39 3.72 24.75
CA ARG A 211 -8.07 3.09 26.04
C ARG A 211 -9.32 2.83 26.87
N ALA A 212 -10.31 3.73 26.84
CA ALA A 212 -11.59 3.52 27.50
C ALA A 212 -12.35 2.35 26.86
N LEU A 213 -12.43 2.31 25.53
CA LEU A 213 -12.99 1.17 24.78
C LEU A 213 -12.30 -0.16 25.14
N ARG A 214 -10.96 -0.15 25.23
CA ARG A 214 -10.17 -1.33 25.62
C ARG A 214 -10.43 -1.79 27.06
N ARG A 215 -10.86 -0.90 27.96
CA ARG A 215 -11.17 -1.23 29.35
C ARG A 215 -12.53 -1.92 29.48
N GLU A 216 -13.43 -1.75 28.51
CA GLU A 216 -14.72 -2.46 28.43
C GLU A 216 -14.52 -3.91 27.98
N ARG A 217 -13.93 -4.73 28.87
CA ARG A 217 -13.74 -6.16 28.63
C ARG A 217 -15.03 -6.92 28.34
N PRO A 218 -16.19 -6.63 28.99
CA PRO A 218 -17.44 -7.31 28.67
C PRO A 218 -17.84 -7.12 27.21
N PHE A 219 -17.82 -5.88 26.71
CA PHE A 219 -18.11 -5.55 25.31
C PHE A 219 -17.21 -6.31 24.32
N LEU A 220 -15.89 -6.28 24.56
CA LEU A 220 -14.92 -6.96 23.69
C LEU A 220 -15.03 -8.48 23.74
N ALA A 221 -15.40 -9.05 24.90
CA ALA A 221 -15.64 -10.48 25.04
C ALA A 221 -16.87 -10.92 24.25
N THR A 222 -17.99 -10.18 24.35
CA THR A 222 -19.22 -10.50 23.61
C THR A 222 -19.00 -10.41 22.10
N LEU A 223 -18.27 -9.41 21.62
CA LEU A 223 -17.87 -9.33 20.20
C LEU A 223 -16.98 -10.50 19.77
N GLY A 224 -16.07 -10.95 20.64
CA GLY A 224 -15.24 -12.13 20.39
C GLY A 224 -16.07 -13.41 20.27
N GLU A 225 -17.05 -13.59 21.15
CA GLU A 225 -17.95 -14.75 21.14
C GLU A 225 -18.87 -14.72 19.90
N GLN A 226 -19.41 -13.54 19.53
CA GLN A 226 -20.21 -13.37 18.31
C GLN A 226 -19.40 -13.67 17.05
N TYR A 227 -18.15 -13.19 16.96
CA TYR A 227 -17.27 -13.51 15.85
C TYR A 227 -17.01 -15.01 15.72
N GLU A 228 -16.76 -15.71 16.83
CA GLU A 228 -16.55 -17.16 16.79
C GLU A 228 -17.80 -17.94 16.36
N GLN A 229 -18.99 -17.49 16.78
CA GLN A 229 -20.26 -18.13 16.44
C GLN A 229 -20.67 -17.87 14.98
N GLU A 230 -20.60 -16.62 14.52
CA GLU A 230 -21.10 -16.21 13.20
C GLU A 230 -20.06 -16.42 12.09
N VAL A 231 -18.78 -16.18 12.39
CA VAL A 231 -17.69 -16.19 11.39
C VAL A 231 -16.76 -17.39 11.60
N GLY A 232 -16.47 -17.75 12.84
CA GLY A 232 -15.62 -18.91 13.17
C GLY A 232 -16.22 -20.26 12.76
N SER A 233 -17.55 -20.36 12.71
CA SER A 233 -18.28 -21.52 12.19
C SER A 233 -18.13 -21.68 10.66
N ARG A 234 -17.85 -20.58 9.94
CA ARG A 234 -17.71 -20.54 8.47
C ARG A 234 -16.25 -20.57 8.04
N ARG A 235 -15.55 -21.65 8.41
CA ARG A 235 -14.11 -21.82 8.11
C ARG A 235 -13.79 -21.75 6.61
N GLU A 236 -14.74 -22.17 5.77
CA GLU A 236 -14.63 -22.13 4.31
C GLU A 236 -14.63 -20.70 3.77
N VAL A 237 -15.56 -19.87 4.24
CA VAL A 237 -15.66 -18.43 3.89
C VAL A 237 -14.41 -17.66 4.33
N LEU A 238 -13.88 -17.96 5.52
CA LEU A 238 -12.63 -17.36 6.00
C LEU A 238 -11.43 -17.71 5.13
N THR A 239 -11.37 -18.96 4.66
CA THR A 239 -10.30 -19.45 3.79
C THR A 239 -10.42 -18.80 2.41
N TYR A 240 -11.63 -18.76 1.84
CA TYR A 240 -11.95 -18.08 0.60
C TYR A 240 -11.55 -16.58 0.62
N ASN A 241 -11.94 -15.85 1.67
CA ASN A 241 -11.61 -14.44 1.82
C ASN A 241 -10.09 -14.21 1.96
N ALA A 242 -9.39 -15.10 2.66
CA ALA A 242 -7.93 -15.02 2.78
C ALA A 242 -7.24 -15.23 1.42
N LEU A 243 -7.71 -16.19 0.61
CA LEU A 243 -7.20 -16.45 -0.73
C LEU A 243 -7.46 -15.28 -1.67
N LYS A 244 -8.69 -14.74 -1.72
CA LYS A 244 -9.04 -13.56 -2.53
C LYS A 244 -8.21 -12.33 -2.14
N THR A 245 -8.11 -12.05 -0.84
CA THR A 245 -7.31 -10.91 -0.36
C THR A 245 -5.83 -11.06 -0.71
N ALA A 246 -5.27 -12.27 -0.57
CA ALA A 246 -3.89 -12.54 -0.95
C ALA A 246 -3.68 -12.39 -2.46
N GLY A 247 -4.62 -12.86 -3.29
CA GLY A 247 -4.60 -12.68 -4.74
C GLY A 247 -4.60 -11.20 -5.16
N ILE A 248 -5.48 -10.39 -4.56
CA ILE A 248 -5.54 -8.94 -4.82
C ILE A 248 -4.25 -8.23 -4.42
N LEU A 249 -3.72 -8.51 -3.22
CA LEU A 249 -2.47 -7.92 -2.74
C LEU A 249 -1.28 -8.31 -3.62
N PHE A 250 -1.24 -9.57 -4.06
CA PHE A 250 -0.19 -10.06 -4.95
C PHE A 250 -0.30 -9.42 -6.35
N PHE A 251 -1.51 -9.30 -6.90
CA PHE A 251 -1.78 -8.61 -8.15
C PHE A 251 -1.37 -7.13 -8.10
N ALA A 252 -1.78 -6.42 -7.05
CA ALA A 252 -1.38 -5.03 -6.84
C ALA A 252 0.15 -4.91 -6.72
N GLY A 253 0.80 -5.83 -6.01
CA GLY A 253 2.26 -5.89 -5.94
C GLY A 253 2.92 -6.06 -7.30
N LEU A 254 2.40 -6.92 -8.17
CA LEU A 254 2.94 -7.12 -9.52
C LEU A 254 2.88 -5.88 -10.41
N ILE A 255 1.88 -5.02 -10.24
CA ILE A 255 1.81 -3.74 -10.96
C ILE A 255 3.01 -2.86 -10.55
N PHE A 256 3.27 -2.74 -9.25
CA PHE A 256 4.38 -1.95 -8.73
C PHE A 256 5.78 -2.51 -9.04
N ALA A 257 5.88 -3.75 -9.51
CA ALA A 257 7.14 -4.36 -9.94
C ALA A 257 7.39 -4.20 -11.46
N LEU A 258 6.52 -3.51 -12.18
CA LEU A 258 6.77 -3.17 -13.58
C LEU A 258 7.84 -2.09 -13.64
N PRO A 259 8.97 -2.34 -14.32
CA PRO A 259 10.07 -1.39 -14.44
C PRO A 259 9.64 -0.29 -15.42
N LEU A 260 9.03 0.76 -14.89
CA LEU A 260 8.57 1.90 -15.69
C LEU A 260 9.58 3.01 -15.51
N TRP A 261 10.55 3.08 -16.40
CA TRP A 261 11.60 4.09 -16.30
C TRP A 261 11.11 5.45 -16.76
N LEU A 262 11.20 6.47 -15.90
CA LEU A 262 11.01 7.88 -16.26
C LEU A 262 12.25 8.66 -15.84
N ASP A 263 12.91 9.28 -16.83
CA ASP A 263 14.23 9.92 -16.70
C ASP A 263 15.29 9.07 -16.03
N GLY A 264 15.19 7.74 -16.10
CA GLY A 264 16.12 6.78 -15.49
C GLY A 264 15.90 6.50 -13.98
N LEU A 265 14.80 6.96 -13.38
CA LEU A 265 14.26 6.42 -12.13
C LEU A 265 13.14 5.45 -12.45
N ASP A 266 12.96 4.46 -11.58
CA ASP A 266 11.76 3.64 -11.64
C ASP A 266 10.57 4.46 -11.13
N PHE A 267 9.58 4.64 -11.99
CA PHE A 267 8.36 5.39 -11.74
C PHE A 267 7.50 4.73 -10.66
N LEU A 268 7.47 3.39 -10.67
CA LEU A 268 6.81 2.60 -9.64
C LEU A 268 7.85 2.16 -8.61
N PRO A 269 7.71 2.51 -7.33
CA PRO A 269 8.69 2.11 -6.35
C PRO A 269 8.60 0.60 -6.06
N ASP A 270 9.57 -0.16 -6.55
CA ASP A 270 9.65 -1.62 -6.37
C ASP A 270 9.52 -2.10 -4.92
N PHE A 271 9.96 -1.31 -3.94
CA PHE A 271 9.80 -1.70 -2.53
C PHE A 271 8.33 -1.77 -2.10
N VAL A 272 7.44 -1.00 -2.73
CA VAL A 272 5.99 -1.08 -2.51
C VAL A 272 5.46 -2.43 -3.00
N SER A 273 5.96 -2.93 -4.13
CA SER A 273 5.67 -4.29 -4.59
C SER A 273 6.02 -5.33 -3.52
N GLY A 274 7.25 -5.24 -2.99
CA GLY A 274 7.74 -6.14 -1.95
C GLY A 274 6.87 -6.13 -0.69
N ILE A 275 6.45 -4.94 -0.22
CA ILE A 275 5.53 -4.80 0.93
C ILE A 275 4.19 -5.50 0.66
N LEU A 276 3.57 -5.23 -0.49
CA LEU A 276 2.25 -5.79 -0.83
C LEU A 276 2.30 -7.32 -0.96
N MET A 277 3.33 -7.85 -1.60
CA MET A 277 3.50 -9.30 -1.77
C MET A 277 3.86 -10.00 -0.45
N VAL A 278 4.65 -9.37 0.43
CA VAL A 278 4.90 -9.88 1.80
C VAL A 278 3.60 -9.93 2.60
N LEU A 279 2.75 -8.90 2.52
CA LEU A 279 1.43 -8.90 3.16
C LEU A 279 0.54 -10.01 2.60
N ALA A 280 0.58 -10.29 1.30
CA ALA A 280 -0.11 -11.41 0.69
C ALA A 280 0.35 -12.76 1.27
N VAL A 281 1.66 -12.97 1.39
CA VAL A 281 2.23 -14.20 1.97
C VAL A 281 1.87 -14.34 3.46
N LEU A 282 1.85 -13.24 4.23
CA LEU A 282 1.41 -13.24 5.62
C LEU A 282 -0.06 -13.65 5.78
N ARG A 283 -0.93 -13.26 4.83
CA ARG A 283 -2.33 -13.72 4.81
C ARG A 283 -2.44 -15.23 4.62
N LEU A 284 -1.58 -15.80 3.78
CA LEU A 284 -1.53 -17.24 3.51
C LEU A 284 -0.78 -18.05 4.58
N TYR A 285 0.00 -17.38 5.44
CA TYR A 285 0.88 -18.04 6.42
C TYR A 285 0.13 -18.96 7.38
N LYS A 286 -1.09 -18.60 7.78
CA LYS A 286 -1.93 -19.43 8.66
C LYS A 286 -2.38 -20.73 7.99
N LEU A 287 -2.52 -20.74 6.66
CA LEU A 287 -2.92 -21.90 5.89
C LEU A 287 -1.71 -22.78 5.57
N TYR A 288 -0.58 -22.18 5.15
CA TYR A 288 0.58 -22.91 4.63
C TYR A 288 1.92 -22.46 5.25
N PRO A 289 2.12 -22.58 6.58
CA PRO A 289 3.27 -21.98 7.26
C PRO A 289 4.63 -22.50 6.75
N LYS A 290 4.72 -23.80 6.41
CA LYS A 290 5.97 -24.42 5.93
C LYS A 290 6.43 -23.87 4.57
N LYS A 291 5.50 -23.54 3.68
CA LYS A 291 5.78 -23.00 2.34
C LYS A 291 5.89 -21.48 2.36
N CYS A 292 5.10 -20.81 3.19
CA CYS A 292 5.12 -19.35 3.31
C CYS A 292 6.36 -18.83 4.04
N ARG A 293 6.96 -19.57 4.98
CA ARG A 293 8.16 -19.11 5.72
C ARG A 293 9.35 -18.73 4.82
N PRO A 294 9.83 -19.59 3.89
CA PRO A 294 10.91 -19.20 2.98
C PRO A 294 10.50 -18.06 2.05
N ALA A 295 9.26 -18.06 1.54
CA ALA A 295 8.76 -16.97 0.69
C ALA A 295 8.75 -15.64 1.45
N LEU A 296 8.34 -15.63 2.72
CA LEU A 296 8.30 -14.44 3.57
C LEU A 296 9.70 -13.85 3.79
N ILE A 297 10.68 -14.71 4.12
CA ILE A 297 12.08 -14.28 4.31
C ILE A 297 12.62 -13.68 3.02
N SER A 298 12.44 -14.37 1.89
CA SER A 298 12.88 -13.88 0.58
C SER A 298 12.19 -12.57 0.19
N GLY A 299 10.90 -12.43 0.48
CA GLY A 299 10.13 -11.22 0.22
C GLY A 299 10.62 -10.04 1.03
N ILE A 300 10.91 -10.23 2.33
CA ILE A 300 11.49 -9.19 3.19
C ILE A 300 12.87 -8.76 2.65
N LEU A 301 13.73 -9.72 2.29
CA LEU A 301 15.05 -9.41 1.73
C LEU A 301 14.95 -8.66 0.40
N TYR A 302 14.02 -9.06 -0.48
CA TYR A 302 13.72 -8.33 -1.71
C TYR A 302 13.27 -6.89 -1.43
N THR A 303 12.33 -6.68 -0.50
CA THR A 303 11.87 -5.33 -0.12
C THR A 303 13.01 -4.46 0.39
N VAL A 304 13.90 -5.01 1.22
CA VAL A 304 15.08 -4.29 1.73
C VAL A 304 16.04 -3.93 0.58
N ALA A 305 16.32 -4.86 -0.32
CA ALA A 305 17.18 -4.60 -1.48
C ALA A 305 16.57 -3.56 -2.43
N ALA A 306 15.27 -3.63 -2.70
CA ALA A 306 14.54 -2.65 -3.51
C ALA A 306 14.55 -1.25 -2.87
N THR A 307 14.38 -1.18 -1.55
CA THR A 307 14.47 0.08 -0.80
C THR A 307 15.88 0.66 -0.90
N ALA A 308 16.90 -0.18 -0.73
CA ALA A 308 18.29 0.24 -0.83
C ALA A 308 18.64 0.73 -2.24
N GLU A 309 18.22 0.02 -3.31
CA GLU A 309 18.43 0.47 -4.70
C GLU A 309 17.81 1.85 -4.92
N TRP A 310 16.58 2.04 -4.42
CA TRP A 310 15.86 3.31 -4.54
C TRP A 310 16.59 4.45 -3.81
N VAL A 311 17.10 4.21 -2.60
CA VAL A 311 17.93 5.19 -1.86
C VAL A 311 19.23 5.50 -2.61
N TYR A 312 19.93 4.49 -3.13
CA TYR A 312 21.14 4.70 -3.94
C TYR A 312 20.85 5.51 -5.20
N ALA A 313 19.69 5.30 -5.84
CA ALA A 313 19.26 6.05 -7.02
C ALA A 313 19.05 7.53 -6.69
N LEU A 314 18.43 7.84 -5.54
CA LEU A 314 18.26 9.21 -5.05
C LEU A 314 19.61 9.87 -4.71
N VAL A 315 20.49 9.18 -4.00
CA VAL A 315 21.82 9.70 -3.63
C VAL A 315 22.69 9.97 -4.86
N PHE A 316 22.63 9.07 -5.86
CA PHE A 316 23.31 9.26 -7.14
C PHE A 316 22.82 10.54 -7.84
N ARG A 317 21.52 10.84 -7.77
CA ARG A 317 20.90 12.05 -8.36
C ARG A 317 21.05 13.33 -7.57
N ASN A 318 21.22 13.24 -6.26
CA ASN A 318 21.24 14.42 -5.41
C ASN A 318 22.35 15.40 -5.86
N GLY A 319 21.99 16.65 -6.16
CA GLY A 319 22.92 17.68 -6.61
C GLY A 319 23.23 17.69 -8.11
N MET A 320 22.59 16.81 -8.91
CA MET A 320 22.63 16.93 -10.38
C MET A 320 21.54 17.90 -10.83
N THR A 321 21.92 19.12 -11.24
CA THR A 321 21.03 19.99 -12.02
C THR A 321 20.89 19.36 -13.40
N ILE A 322 19.70 18.84 -13.70
CA ILE A 322 19.37 18.39 -15.05
C ILE A 322 19.30 19.66 -15.90
N ASP A 323 20.35 19.95 -16.67
CA ASP A 323 20.30 21.00 -17.69
C ASP A 323 19.35 20.53 -18.81
N TYR A 324 18.06 20.83 -18.66
CA TYR A 324 16.97 20.40 -19.55
C TYR A 324 17.13 20.92 -21.00
N HIS A 325 17.95 21.95 -21.24
CA HIS A 325 18.21 22.48 -22.59
C HIS A 325 19.13 21.62 -23.45
N ALA A 326 19.80 20.61 -22.90
CA ALA A 326 20.56 19.63 -23.67
C ALA A 326 19.78 18.31 -23.72
N GLY A 327 18.83 18.23 -24.66
CA GLY A 327 17.99 17.05 -24.83
C GLY A 327 18.75 15.72 -24.86
N TYR A 328 18.14 14.72 -24.21
CA TYR A 328 18.32 13.28 -24.40
C TYR A 328 19.64 12.63 -23.91
N TYR A 329 19.48 11.68 -22.97
CA TYR A 329 20.39 10.56 -22.63
C TYR A 329 21.90 10.88 -22.61
N ARG A 330 22.37 11.56 -21.57
CA ARG A 330 23.78 11.38 -21.20
C ARG A 330 23.95 9.96 -20.67
N SER A 331 24.72 9.16 -21.40
CA SER A 331 25.26 7.89 -20.93
C SER A 331 25.79 8.06 -19.50
N VAL A 332 25.61 7.06 -18.64
CA VAL A 332 26.11 7.15 -17.26
C VAL A 332 27.61 7.49 -17.23
N SER A 333 28.36 7.05 -18.24
CA SER A 333 29.76 7.42 -18.44
C SER A 333 30.00 8.93 -18.57
N THR A 334 29.14 9.68 -19.26
CA THR A 334 29.26 11.15 -19.36
C THR A 334 28.85 11.87 -18.08
N ILE A 335 27.93 11.30 -17.30
CA ILE A 335 27.58 11.81 -15.95
C ILE A 335 28.77 11.61 -14.99
N LEU A 336 29.33 10.39 -14.95
CA LEU A 336 30.48 10.06 -14.11
C LEU A 336 31.76 10.79 -14.51
N ALA A 337 31.90 11.16 -15.80
CA ALA A 337 33.01 12.01 -16.25
C ALA A 337 32.93 13.44 -15.68
N ARG A 338 31.72 13.95 -15.40
CA ARG A 338 31.50 15.28 -14.82
C ARG A 338 31.45 15.27 -13.29
N HIS A 339 30.97 14.16 -12.72
CA HIS A 339 30.79 13.96 -11.28
C HIS A 339 31.49 12.67 -10.81
N PRO A 340 32.82 12.61 -10.83
CA PRO A 340 33.58 11.42 -10.44
C PRO A 340 33.34 10.99 -8.98
N GLU A 341 32.97 11.93 -8.10
CA GLU A 341 32.59 11.67 -6.71
C GLU A 341 31.36 10.76 -6.56
N LYS A 342 30.51 10.65 -7.60
CA LYS A 342 29.30 9.80 -7.60
C LYS A 342 29.58 8.35 -7.98
N LEU A 343 30.81 8.01 -8.35
CA LEU A 343 31.20 6.65 -8.78
C LEU A 343 30.83 5.58 -7.74
N GLY A 344 31.09 5.85 -6.46
CA GLY A 344 30.77 4.91 -5.36
C GLY A 344 29.26 4.64 -5.25
N SER A 345 28.44 5.69 -5.34
CA SER A 345 26.98 5.55 -5.33
C SER A 345 26.44 4.79 -6.55
N TYR A 346 27.08 4.93 -7.71
CA TYR A 346 26.70 4.20 -8.92
C TYR A 346 27.00 2.70 -8.82
N PHE A 347 28.19 2.31 -8.36
CA PHE A 347 28.49 0.89 -8.13
C PHE A 347 27.63 0.28 -7.02
N GLY A 348 27.29 1.07 -5.99
CA GLY A 348 26.29 0.69 -4.99
C GLY A 348 24.91 0.43 -5.62
N LEU A 349 24.43 1.33 -6.47
CA LEU A 349 23.18 1.20 -7.21
C LEU A 349 23.14 -0.08 -8.07
N VAL A 350 24.21 -0.33 -8.84
CA VAL A 350 24.30 -1.53 -9.70
C VAL A 350 24.34 -2.81 -8.85
N GLY A 351 25.20 -2.85 -7.83
CA GLY A 351 25.36 -4.04 -6.98
C GLY A 351 24.08 -4.40 -6.22
N VAL A 352 23.42 -3.42 -5.62
CA VAL A 352 22.15 -3.62 -4.92
C VAL A 352 21.03 -3.97 -5.90
N GLY A 353 21.00 -3.36 -7.09
CA GLY A 353 20.04 -3.68 -8.13
C GLY A 353 20.15 -5.13 -8.63
N ILE A 354 21.37 -5.65 -8.83
CA ILE A 354 21.60 -7.07 -9.17
C ILE A 354 21.09 -7.98 -8.05
N ALA A 355 21.41 -7.66 -6.79
CA ALA A 355 20.92 -8.40 -5.63
C ALA A 355 19.38 -8.40 -5.57
N LYS A 356 18.74 -7.25 -5.84
CA LYS A 356 17.28 -7.13 -5.93
C LYS A 356 16.71 -8.06 -7.00
N CYS A 357 17.24 -8.05 -8.22
CA CYS A 357 16.75 -8.92 -9.31
C CYS A 357 16.81 -10.41 -8.94
N ILE A 358 17.92 -10.85 -8.33
CA ILE A 358 18.08 -12.24 -7.88
C ILE A 358 17.05 -12.56 -6.78
N LEU A 359 16.94 -11.71 -5.77
CA LEU A 359 16.00 -11.89 -4.66
C LEU A 359 14.54 -11.88 -5.14
N TYR A 360 14.20 -11.05 -6.13
CA TYR A 360 12.87 -11.00 -6.74
C TYR A 360 12.53 -12.32 -7.45
N ALA A 361 13.44 -12.85 -8.28
CA ALA A 361 13.22 -14.14 -8.93
C ALA A 361 13.09 -15.30 -7.93
N VAL A 362 13.95 -15.34 -6.90
CA VAL A 362 13.84 -16.34 -5.83
C VAL A 362 12.50 -16.22 -5.12
N PHE A 363 12.07 -15.00 -4.80
CA PHE A 363 10.80 -14.74 -4.13
C PHE A 363 9.61 -15.21 -4.97
N LEU A 364 9.56 -14.88 -6.26
CA LEU A 364 8.49 -15.33 -7.15
C LEU A 364 8.46 -16.85 -7.31
N CYS A 365 9.62 -17.50 -7.45
CA CYS A 365 9.71 -18.96 -7.52
C CYS A 365 9.17 -19.65 -6.24
N LEU A 366 9.43 -19.05 -5.08
CA LEU A 366 8.90 -19.51 -3.80
C LEU A 366 7.39 -19.25 -3.68
N ILE A 367 6.89 -18.12 -4.19
CA ILE A 367 5.45 -17.85 -4.25
C ILE A 367 4.73 -18.86 -5.15
N CYS A 368 5.29 -19.24 -6.30
CA CYS A 368 4.73 -20.33 -7.12
C CYS A 368 4.63 -21.64 -6.33
N SER A 369 5.53 -21.86 -5.38
CA SER A 369 5.51 -23.02 -4.48
C SER A 369 4.46 -22.91 -3.36
N VAL A 370 4.05 -21.69 -2.99
CA VAL A 370 2.92 -21.41 -2.08
C VAL A 370 1.59 -21.57 -2.81
N PHE A 371 1.51 -21.21 -4.08
CA PHE A 371 0.30 -21.40 -4.89
C PHE A 371 0.02 -22.87 -5.23
N LEU A 372 1.03 -23.74 -5.26
CA LEU A 372 0.84 -25.15 -5.57
C LEU A 372 -0.17 -25.87 -4.64
N PRO A 373 -0.04 -25.83 -3.30
CA PRO A 373 -1.05 -26.43 -2.42
C PRO A 373 -2.41 -25.75 -2.53
N ILE A 374 -2.47 -24.44 -2.84
CA ILE A 374 -3.75 -23.74 -3.08
C ILE A 374 -4.45 -24.32 -4.32
N VAL A 375 -3.72 -24.57 -5.40
CA VAL A 375 -4.26 -25.24 -6.59
C VAL A 375 -4.78 -26.64 -6.23
N GLU A 376 -4.03 -27.41 -5.45
CA GLU A 376 -4.39 -28.79 -5.10
C GLU A 376 -5.62 -28.88 -4.19
N GLU A 377 -5.70 -28.00 -3.19
CA GLU A 377 -6.70 -28.05 -2.13
C GLU A 377 -7.92 -27.18 -2.41
N HIS A 378 -7.78 -26.06 -3.12
CA HIS A 378 -8.83 -25.04 -3.24
C HIS A 378 -9.35 -24.81 -4.66
N THR A 379 -8.88 -25.56 -5.66
CA THR A 379 -9.47 -25.50 -7.02
C THR A 379 -10.16 -26.81 -7.41
N GLY A 380 -11.35 -26.72 -8.00
CA GLY A 380 -12.12 -27.87 -8.48
C GLY A 380 -13.63 -27.60 -8.60
N VAL A 381 -14.37 -28.65 -8.96
CA VAL A 381 -15.84 -28.64 -8.97
C VAL A 381 -16.34 -28.94 -7.55
N ALA A 382 -17.44 -28.32 -7.14
CA ALA A 382 -18.03 -28.52 -5.82
C ALA A 382 -18.45 -29.98 -5.57
N PHE A 383 -18.47 -30.35 -4.29
CA PHE A 383 -18.45 -31.73 -3.77
C PHE A 383 -19.65 -32.60 -4.19
N GLU A 384 -20.73 -32.02 -4.71
CA GLU A 384 -22.00 -32.72 -4.98
C GLU A 384 -22.04 -33.56 -6.27
N LEU A 385 -21.06 -33.43 -7.17
CA LEU A 385 -21.01 -34.22 -8.40
C LEU A 385 -19.89 -35.26 -8.35
N SER A 386 -20.12 -36.34 -7.60
CA SER A 386 -19.29 -37.56 -7.59
C SER A 386 -19.54 -38.41 -8.86
N SER A 387 -19.18 -37.86 -10.03
CA SER A 387 -19.08 -38.63 -11.28
C SER A 387 -17.61 -38.70 -11.71
N ALA A 388 -17.22 -39.78 -12.39
CA ALA A 388 -15.86 -39.93 -12.95
C ALA A 388 -15.47 -38.75 -13.86
N GLU A 389 -16.47 -38.14 -14.52
CA GLU A 389 -16.31 -36.96 -15.37
C GLU A 389 -15.93 -35.70 -14.58
N SER A 390 -16.42 -35.55 -13.35
CA SER A 390 -16.10 -34.42 -12.45
C SER A 390 -14.66 -34.51 -11.93
N GLU A 391 -14.20 -35.71 -11.57
CA GLU A 391 -12.80 -35.93 -11.18
C GLU A 391 -11.83 -35.68 -12.34
N GLU A 392 -12.18 -36.08 -13.56
CA GLU A 392 -11.37 -35.83 -14.74
C GLU A 392 -11.28 -34.33 -15.05
N LYS A 393 -12.40 -33.59 -14.97
CA LYS A 393 -12.42 -32.12 -15.11
C LYS A 393 -11.58 -31.43 -14.05
N LYS A 394 -11.68 -31.86 -12.78
CA LYS A 394 -10.84 -31.35 -11.68
C LYS A 394 -9.36 -31.57 -11.97
N ARG A 395 -8.96 -32.77 -12.38
CA ARG A 395 -7.56 -33.10 -12.72
C ARG A 395 -7.04 -32.26 -13.88
N LYS A 396 -7.86 -32.04 -14.93
CA LYS A 396 -7.49 -31.18 -16.07
C LYS A 396 -7.20 -29.74 -15.64
N ILE A 397 -8.07 -29.14 -14.82
CA ILE A 397 -7.90 -27.77 -14.29
C ILE A 397 -6.62 -27.67 -13.44
N GLN A 398 -6.43 -28.62 -12.51
CA GLN A 398 -5.25 -28.61 -11.63
C GLN A 398 -3.95 -28.81 -12.42
N ASN A 399 -3.93 -29.67 -13.44
CA ASN A 399 -2.75 -29.88 -14.28
C ASN A 399 -2.42 -28.65 -15.14
N ASP A 400 -3.42 -27.93 -15.68
CA ASP A 400 -3.20 -26.68 -16.41
C ASP A 400 -2.58 -25.61 -15.50
N LEU A 401 -3.15 -25.41 -14.30
CA LEU A 401 -2.63 -24.44 -13.31
C LEU A 401 -1.20 -24.79 -12.87
N ARG A 402 -0.89 -26.08 -12.65
CA ARG A 402 0.48 -26.54 -12.34
C ARG A 402 1.46 -26.26 -13.47
N ARG A 403 1.05 -26.50 -14.72
CA ARG A 403 1.89 -26.21 -15.89
C ARG A 403 2.19 -24.71 -15.98
N ARG A 404 1.19 -23.85 -15.75
CA ARG A 404 1.35 -22.39 -15.71
C ARG A 404 2.31 -21.95 -14.62
N LEU A 405 2.23 -22.52 -13.41
CA LEU A 405 3.18 -22.23 -12.32
C LEU A 405 4.63 -22.55 -12.71
N ASN A 406 4.87 -23.64 -13.44
CA ASN A 406 6.22 -23.96 -13.92
C ASN A 406 6.72 -22.99 -15.00
N VAL A 407 5.84 -22.57 -15.91
CA VAL A 407 6.17 -21.52 -16.90
C VAL A 407 6.50 -20.21 -16.20
N LEU A 408 5.75 -19.83 -15.17
CA LEU A 408 5.99 -18.62 -14.38
C LEU A 408 7.34 -18.62 -13.69
N ARG A 409 7.78 -19.76 -13.12
CA ARG A 409 9.14 -19.89 -12.56
C ARG A 409 10.24 -19.63 -13.60
N GLY A 410 10.04 -20.13 -14.82
CA GLY A 410 10.94 -19.87 -15.94
C GLY A 410 10.97 -18.39 -16.32
N LEU A 411 9.80 -17.76 -16.46
CA LEU A 411 9.67 -16.33 -16.75
C LEU A 411 10.26 -15.45 -15.65
N SER A 412 10.11 -15.81 -14.37
CA SER A 412 10.73 -15.08 -13.25
C SER A 412 12.25 -15.07 -13.35
N SER A 413 12.83 -16.21 -13.73
CA SER A 413 14.28 -16.33 -13.92
C SER A 413 14.76 -15.54 -15.13
N ALA A 414 14.01 -15.56 -16.23
CA ALA A 414 14.31 -14.79 -17.43
C ALA A 414 14.21 -13.27 -17.19
N ALA A 415 13.19 -12.80 -16.45
CA ALA A 415 13.04 -11.40 -16.08
C ALA A 415 14.19 -10.90 -15.20
N ALA A 416 14.64 -11.70 -14.23
CA ALA A 416 15.83 -11.36 -13.45
C ALA A 416 17.11 -11.33 -14.31
N GLY A 417 17.26 -12.27 -15.25
CA GLY A 417 18.35 -12.25 -16.22
C GLY A 417 18.37 -10.97 -17.04
N GLY A 418 17.21 -10.54 -17.55
CA GLY A 418 17.04 -9.26 -18.26
C GLY A 418 17.38 -8.05 -17.40
N GLY A 419 16.90 -8.00 -16.16
CA GLY A 419 17.18 -6.89 -15.24
C GLY A 419 18.65 -6.81 -14.78
N ILE A 420 19.34 -7.94 -14.64
CA ILE A 420 20.79 -8.00 -14.36
C ILE A 420 21.56 -7.52 -15.60
N PHE A 421 21.20 -8.01 -16.78
CA PHE A 421 21.79 -7.58 -18.04
C PHE A 421 21.65 -6.06 -18.21
N PHE A 422 20.45 -5.51 -18.01
CA PHE A 422 20.22 -4.08 -18.05
C PHE A 422 21.18 -3.30 -17.14
N ARG A 423 21.28 -3.67 -15.86
CA ARG A 423 22.12 -2.97 -14.87
C ARG A 423 23.62 -3.04 -15.19
N CYS A 424 24.10 -4.17 -15.69
CA CYS A 424 25.51 -4.33 -16.09
C CYS A 424 25.86 -3.51 -17.33
N PHE A 425 24.95 -3.40 -18.29
CA PHE A 425 25.21 -2.75 -19.58
C PHE A 425 24.73 -1.29 -19.65
N ARG A 426 24.00 -0.80 -18.66
CA ARG A 426 23.53 0.60 -18.55
C ARG A 426 24.66 1.63 -18.63
N MET A 427 25.88 1.26 -18.23
CA MET A 427 27.06 2.14 -18.32
C MET A 427 27.50 2.39 -19.77
N PHE A 428 27.22 1.45 -20.67
CA PHE A 428 27.72 1.39 -22.05
C PHE A 428 26.62 1.62 -23.09
N ALA A 429 25.36 1.48 -22.71
CA ALA A 429 24.23 1.60 -23.62
C ALA A 429 23.85 3.08 -23.82
N GLU A 430 24.23 3.66 -24.97
CA GLU A 430 23.61 4.87 -25.52
C GLU A 430 22.26 4.58 -26.20
N GLN A 431 21.86 3.31 -26.29
CA GLN A 431 20.73 2.84 -27.09
C GLN A 431 19.58 2.31 -26.23
N MET A 432 18.37 2.84 -26.48
CA MET A 432 17.11 2.50 -25.78
C MET A 432 16.71 1.01 -25.83
N TRP A 433 17.34 0.19 -26.67
CA TRP A 433 17.03 -1.24 -26.85
C TRP A 433 17.27 -2.09 -25.58
N VAL A 434 18.23 -1.70 -24.74
CA VAL A 434 18.53 -2.42 -23.48
C VAL A 434 17.42 -2.17 -22.46
N GLU A 435 16.85 -0.96 -22.40
CA GLU A 435 15.69 -0.62 -21.54
C GLU A 435 14.43 -1.38 -21.97
N TYR A 436 14.16 -1.47 -23.28
CA TYR A 436 13.01 -2.23 -23.79
C TYR A 436 13.08 -3.72 -23.45
N SER A 437 14.29 -4.31 -23.34
CA SER A 437 14.43 -5.74 -23.03
C SER A 437 13.93 -6.08 -21.62
N GLU A 438 14.24 -5.26 -20.61
CA GLU A 438 13.76 -5.46 -19.22
C GLU A 438 12.24 -5.31 -19.14
N ILE A 439 11.69 -4.29 -19.81
CA ILE A 439 10.25 -4.03 -19.88
C ILE A 439 9.51 -5.20 -20.53
N VAL A 440 10.01 -5.76 -21.63
CA VAL A 440 9.37 -6.88 -22.33
C VAL A 440 9.29 -8.13 -21.46
N PHE A 441 10.38 -8.50 -20.77
CA PHE A 441 10.36 -9.66 -19.87
C PHE A 441 9.48 -9.44 -18.63
N ALA A 442 9.49 -8.23 -18.07
CA ALA A 442 8.62 -7.87 -16.94
C ALA A 442 7.13 -7.88 -17.33
N LEU A 443 6.77 -7.37 -18.52
CA LEU A 443 5.42 -7.43 -19.05
C LEU A 443 4.96 -8.87 -19.33
N ALA A 444 5.82 -9.70 -19.93
CA ALA A 444 5.52 -11.10 -20.16
C ALA A 444 5.24 -11.85 -18.84
N LEU A 445 6.04 -11.56 -17.81
CA LEU A 445 5.85 -12.09 -16.47
C LEU A 445 4.54 -11.60 -15.83
N PHE A 446 4.26 -10.30 -15.93
CA PHE A 446 3.03 -9.68 -15.43
C PHE A 446 1.78 -10.31 -16.07
N VAL A 447 1.74 -10.38 -17.41
CA VAL A 447 0.64 -10.99 -18.16
C VAL A 447 0.49 -12.47 -17.80
N GLY A 448 1.60 -13.19 -17.67
CA GLY A 448 1.59 -14.59 -17.24
C GLY A 448 0.92 -14.77 -15.87
N PHE A 449 1.27 -13.95 -14.89
CA PHE A 449 0.67 -14.00 -13.55
C PHE A 449 -0.79 -13.54 -13.57
N LEU A 450 -1.15 -12.51 -14.34
CA LEU A 450 -2.52 -12.04 -14.50
C LEU A 450 -3.43 -13.17 -15.00
N VAL A 451 -3.01 -13.86 -16.06
CA VAL A 451 -3.75 -15.01 -16.60
C VAL A 451 -3.84 -16.15 -15.58
N PHE A 452 -2.76 -16.44 -14.85
CA PHE A 452 -2.76 -17.46 -13.82
C PHE A 452 -3.72 -17.13 -12.67
N LEU A 453 -3.66 -15.90 -12.13
CA LEU A 453 -4.49 -15.47 -11.00
C LEU A 453 -5.97 -15.48 -11.38
N ASN A 454 -6.33 -15.03 -12.59
CA ASN A 454 -7.71 -15.07 -13.06
C ASN A 454 -8.24 -16.52 -13.14
N ARG A 455 -7.45 -17.45 -13.68
CA ARG A 455 -7.81 -18.88 -13.72
C ARG A 455 -7.86 -19.52 -12.34
N LEU A 456 -6.96 -19.12 -11.44
CA LEU A 456 -6.96 -19.57 -10.06
C LEU A 456 -8.23 -19.09 -9.33
N GLU A 457 -8.61 -17.83 -9.55
CA GLU A 457 -9.81 -17.22 -9.01
C GLU A 457 -11.07 -17.93 -9.49
N GLU A 458 -11.21 -18.16 -10.80
CA GLU A 458 -12.30 -19.00 -11.37
C GLU A 458 -12.36 -20.37 -10.70
N GLY A 459 -11.20 -21.02 -10.51
CA GLY A 459 -11.11 -22.34 -9.88
C GLY A 459 -11.50 -22.37 -8.40
N ILE A 460 -11.19 -21.29 -7.67
CA ILE A 460 -11.59 -21.10 -6.27
C ILE A 460 -13.09 -20.81 -6.20
N ASP A 461 -13.58 -19.91 -7.05
CA ASP A 461 -14.99 -19.53 -7.10
C ASP A 461 -15.85 -20.74 -7.39
N ASN A 462 -15.52 -21.54 -8.41
CA ASN A 462 -16.24 -22.77 -8.75
C ASN A 462 -16.34 -23.79 -7.60
N LYS A 463 -15.36 -23.81 -6.68
CA LYS A 463 -15.37 -24.70 -5.53
C LYS A 463 -16.26 -24.16 -4.40
N TYR A 464 -16.23 -22.86 -4.16
CA TYR A 464 -16.88 -22.21 -3.00
C TYR A 464 -18.24 -21.56 -3.33
N TYR A 465 -18.64 -21.42 -4.59
CA TYR A 465 -19.89 -20.77 -5.00
C TYR A 465 -21.17 -21.61 -4.81
N LEU A 466 -21.11 -22.81 -4.24
CA LEU A 466 -22.31 -23.59 -3.87
C LEU A 466 -22.82 -23.35 -2.43
N GLU A 467 -22.20 -22.47 -1.64
CA GLU A 467 -22.66 -22.15 -0.27
C GLU A 467 -23.29 -20.74 -0.12
N LYS A 468 -23.91 -20.20 -1.18
CA LYS A 468 -24.70 -18.96 -1.09
C LYS A 468 -26.19 -19.22 -1.15
#